data_AF-A0A6P6Y8F8-F1
#
_entry.id   AF-A0A6P6Y8F8-F1
#
_cell.length_a   1.000
_cell.length_b   1.000
_cell.length_c   1.000
_cell.angle_alpha   90.00
_cell.angle_beta   90.00
_cell.angle_gamma   90.00
#
_symmetry.space_group_name_H-M   'P 1'
#
loop_
_entity.id
_entity.type
_entity.pdbx_description
1 polymer ?
#
loop_
_entity_poly.entity_id
_entity_poly.type
_entity_poly.pdbx_seq_one_letter_code
_entity_poly.pdbx_strand_id
1 'polypeptide(L)'
;MFKIKFLLMMIIIVVMIDDSHSIIVHGDNQNQTISYNVRYPYKAIYGLPNSLKCHQSIYERFDQCEKTSHNDWKITIDEYFYETKKFCCFIWDAMNCEMDVSKQCNHNYAIELELNTKQTYQTLCDHIGYGHGNWKCWWTENRIIIVSSVVGGALVLLTIFCIGFGLYKYVQSNNQVIK
;
A
#
# COMPACT_ATOMS: atom_id res chain seq x y z
N MET A 1 21.07 -12.03 38.68
CA MET A 1 21.90 -11.09 37.90
C MET A 1 21.47 -10.92 36.42
N PHE A 2 20.70 -11.85 35.82
CA PHE A 2 20.22 -11.75 34.42
C PHE A 2 19.04 -10.78 34.15
N LYS A 3 18.22 -10.46 35.17
CA LYS A 3 16.98 -9.68 34.99
C LYS A 3 17.20 -8.18 34.71
N ILE A 4 18.25 -7.58 35.29
CA ILE A 4 18.57 -6.16 35.09
C ILE A 4 19.18 -5.90 33.71
N LYS A 5 19.97 -6.86 33.17
CA LYS A 5 20.50 -6.77 31.81
C LYS A 5 19.39 -6.79 30.75
N PHE A 6 18.33 -7.57 30.94
CA PHE A 6 17.18 -7.61 30.01
C PHE A 6 16.33 -6.34 30.06
N LEU A 7 16.12 -5.77 31.26
CA LEU A 7 15.45 -4.47 31.43
C LEU A 7 16.25 -3.34 30.80
N LEU A 8 17.58 -3.31 30.99
CA LEU A 8 18.46 -2.34 30.32
C LEU A 8 18.47 -2.53 28.80
N MET A 9 18.45 -3.77 28.29
CA MET A 9 18.36 -4.02 26.84
C MET A 9 17.03 -3.54 26.25
N MET A 10 15.91 -3.71 26.96
CA MET A 10 14.60 -3.21 26.52
C MET A 10 14.52 -1.69 26.58
N ILE A 11 15.11 -1.05 27.60
CA ILE A 11 15.22 0.42 27.66
C ILE A 11 16.09 0.93 26.50
N ILE A 12 17.16 0.23 26.12
CA ILE A 12 17.99 0.61 24.96
C ILE A 12 17.20 0.48 23.64
N ILE A 13 16.35 -0.54 23.48
CA ILE A 13 15.48 -0.67 22.30
C ILE A 13 14.42 0.44 22.27
N VAL A 14 13.89 0.87 23.42
CA VAL A 14 12.92 1.98 23.51
C VAL A 14 13.60 3.35 23.31
N VAL A 15 14.83 3.53 23.79
CA VAL A 15 15.59 4.80 23.62
C VAL A 15 16.15 4.93 22.19
N MET A 16 16.41 3.84 21.47
CA MET A 16 16.74 3.91 20.03
C MET A 16 15.55 4.20 19.11
N ILE A 17 14.32 4.32 19.65
CA ILE A 17 13.13 4.70 18.87
C ILE A 17 12.92 6.23 18.86
N ASP A 18 13.70 7.00 19.64
CA ASP A 18 13.52 8.44 19.72
C ASP A 18 14.85 9.20 19.57
N ASP A 19 15.40 9.21 18.34
CA ASP A 19 16.11 10.40 17.84
C ASP A 19 16.32 10.40 16.31
N SER A 20 15.24 10.33 15.54
CA SER A 20 15.16 10.97 14.20
C SER A 20 13.70 11.15 13.76
N HIS A 21 12.80 11.45 14.68
CA HIS A 21 11.60 12.18 14.29
C HIS A 21 12.00 13.63 14.06
N SER A 22 12.66 13.90 12.93
CA SER A 22 12.38 15.15 12.26
C SER A 22 10.90 15.07 11.92
N ILE A 23 10.06 15.61 12.80
CA ILE A 23 8.77 16.14 12.41
C ILE A 23 9.12 17.20 11.38
N ILE A 24 9.22 16.78 10.13
CA ILE A 24 9.03 17.70 9.02
C ILE A 24 7.56 18.08 9.16
N VAL A 25 7.31 19.14 9.93
CA VAL A 25 6.18 20.01 9.68
C VAL A 25 6.39 20.40 8.23
N HIS A 26 5.75 19.67 7.31
CA HIS A 26 5.52 20.19 6.00
C HIS A 26 4.75 21.48 6.28
N GLY A 27 5.48 22.60 6.22
CA GLY A 27 4.84 23.86 5.93
C GLY A 27 3.98 23.57 4.72
N ASP A 28 2.69 23.60 4.95
CA ASP A 28 1.63 23.45 3.96
C ASP A 28 1.75 24.66 3.03
N ASN A 29 2.73 24.57 2.14
CA ASN A 29 3.10 25.54 1.13
C ASN A 29 4.00 24.83 0.13
N GLN A 30 3.47 23.75 -0.43
CA GLN A 30 3.71 23.52 -1.84
C GLN A 30 2.36 23.68 -2.52
N ASN A 31 2.29 24.65 -3.42
CA ASN A 31 1.42 24.59 -4.59
C ASN A 31 1.70 23.26 -5.33
N GLN A 32 1.30 22.11 -4.78
CA GLN A 32 1.31 20.80 -5.42
C GLN A 32 0.15 20.68 -6.42
N THR A 33 -0.14 21.78 -7.11
CA THR A 33 -0.81 21.84 -8.41
C THR A 33 0.14 21.42 -9.53
N ILE A 34 1.13 20.55 -9.26
CA ILE A 34 2.07 20.10 -10.28
C ILE A 34 1.68 18.68 -10.71
N SER A 35 0.93 18.63 -11.82
CA SER A 35 0.92 17.54 -12.79
C SER A 35 -0.05 16.35 -12.62
N TYR A 36 -1.31 16.56 -12.24
CA TYR A 36 -2.38 15.59 -12.60
C TYR A 36 -2.90 15.75 -14.04
N ASN A 37 -2.49 16.83 -14.74
CA ASN A 37 -3.01 17.16 -16.06
C ASN A 37 -2.19 16.62 -17.23
N VAL A 38 -0.98 16.09 -16.98
CA VAL A 38 -0.15 15.51 -18.05
C VAL A 38 -0.25 14.00 -17.95
N ARG A 39 -1.22 13.44 -18.68
CA ARG A 39 -1.37 11.98 -18.84
C ARG A 39 -0.37 11.51 -19.89
N TYR A 40 0.61 10.71 -19.49
CA TYR A 40 1.55 10.11 -20.44
C TYR A 40 0.87 8.96 -21.19
N PRO A 41 1.00 8.88 -22.53
CA PRO A 41 0.42 7.81 -23.31
C PRO A 41 1.21 6.52 -23.12
N TYR A 42 0.71 5.64 -22.25
CA TYR A 42 1.21 4.28 -22.01
C TYR A 42 0.24 3.21 -22.56
N LYS A 43 -1.08 3.43 -22.56
CA LYS A 43 -2.06 2.42 -23.02
C LYS A 43 -2.73 2.80 -24.35
N ALA A 44 -3.23 1.81 -25.08
CA ALA A 44 -3.94 2.04 -26.34
C ALA A 44 -5.37 2.56 -26.12
N ILE A 45 -6.00 2.22 -25.00
CA ILE A 45 -7.39 2.57 -24.69
C ILE A 45 -7.42 3.52 -23.51
N TYR A 46 -7.92 4.74 -23.74
CA TYR A 46 -8.11 5.76 -22.71
C TYR A 46 -9.57 6.09 -22.50
N GLY A 47 -9.99 6.08 -21.23
CA GLY A 47 -11.36 6.43 -20.83
C GLY A 47 -12.39 5.37 -21.22
N LEU A 48 -13.67 5.71 -21.05
CA LEU A 48 -14.81 4.98 -21.58
C LEU A 48 -15.36 5.77 -22.78
N PRO A 49 -15.72 5.13 -23.90
CA PRO A 49 -16.31 5.84 -25.02
C PRO A 49 -17.72 6.35 -24.71
N ASN A 50 -18.03 7.58 -25.13
CA ASN A 50 -19.35 8.19 -24.96
C ASN A 50 -20.46 7.44 -25.71
N SER A 51 -20.11 6.65 -26.73
CA SER A 51 -21.05 5.80 -27.47
C SER A 51 -21.69 4.71 -26.60
N LEU A 52 -21.06 4.31 -25.49
CA LEU A 52 -21.61 3.34 -24.54
C LEU A 52 -22.76 3.92 -23.71
N LYS A 53 -22.93 5.25 -23.69
CA LYS A 53 -23.98 5.95 -22.94
C LYS A 53 -24.07 5.50 -21.47
N CYS A 54 -22.92 5.36 -20.82
CA CYS A 54 -22.87 5.02 -19.40
C CYS A 54 -23.44 6.16 -18.54
N HIS A 55 -23.79 5.86 -17.29
CA HIS A 55 -24.10 6.91 -16.32
C HIS A 55 -22.86 7.76 -16.02
N GLN A 56 -23.03 9.07 -15.83
CA GLN A 56 -21.91 10.02 -15.63
C GLN A 56 -20.96 9.59 -14.50
N SER A 57 -21.50 9.07 -13.40
CA SER A 57 -20.69 8.58 -12.27
C SER A 57 -19.77 7.40 -12.63
N ILE A 58 -20.07 6.63 -13.68
CA ILE A 58 -19.20 5.55 -14.16
C ILE A 58 -17.98 6.13 -14.86
N TYR A 59 -18.15 7.15 -15.70
CA TYR A 59 -17.04 7.85 -16.34
C TYR A 59 -16.09 8.46 -15.31
N GLU A 60 -16.63 9.13 -14.29
CA GLU A 60 -15.84 9.72 -13.22
C GLU A 60 -15.06 8.66 -12.43
N ARG A 61 -15.73 7.58 -12.00
CA ARG A 61 -15.07 6.48 -11.28
C ARG A 61 -14.00 5.79 -12.11
N PHE A 62 -14.22 5.64 -13.41
CA PHE A 62 -13.24 5.06 -14.31
C PHE A 62 -11.98 5.93 -14.38
N ASP A 63 -12.13 7.24 -14.54
CA ASP A 63 -10.98 8.17 -14.56
C ASP A 63 -10.24 8.22 -13.21
N GLN A 64 -10.95 8.02 -12.10
CA GLN A 64 -10.33 7.94 -10.77
C GLN A 64 -9.48 6.69 -10.56
N CYS A 65 -9.70 5.60 -11.29
CA CYS A 65 -8.89 4.39 -11.17
C CYS A 65 -7.42 4.67 -11.46
N GLU A 66 -7.12 5.26 -12.62
CA GLU A 66 -5.75 5.60 -13.01
C GLU A 66 -5.10 6.59 -12.03
N LYS A 67 -5.83 7.63 -11.61
CA LYS A 67 -5.34 8.63 -10.64
C LYS A 67 -5.00 8.01 -9.30
N THR A 68 -5.87 7.14 -8.80
CA THR A 68 -5.66 6.46 -7.52
C THR A 68 -4.46 5.53 -7.60
N SER A 69 -4.35 4.70 -8.64
CA SER A 69 -3.20 3.82 -8.83
C SER A 69 -1.89 4.59 -9.02
N HIS A 70 -1.92 5.70 -9.77
CA HIS A 70 -0.75 6.56 -9.95
C HIS A 70 -0.24 7.09 -8.60
N ASN A 71 -1.16 7.53 -7.73
CA ASN A 71 -0.83 8.02 -6.40
C ASN A 71 -0.34 6.90 -5.47
N ASP A 72 -1.01 5.76 -5.46
CA ASP A 72 -0.68 4.61 -4.60
C ASP A 72 0.72 4.07 -4.89
N TRP A 73 1.13 4.06 -6.16
CA TRP A 73 2.44 3.61 -6.60
C TRP A 73 3.48 4.71 -6.72
N LYS A 74 3.10 5.97 -6.49
CA LYS A 74 3.95 7.17 -6.61
C LYS A 74 4.73 7.15 -7.94
N ILE A 75 4.00 6.96 -9.03
CA ILE A 75 4.57 6.87 -10.37
C ILE A 75 5.23 8.20 -10.75
N THR A 76 6.47 8.12 -11.22
CA THR A 76 7.21 9.26 -11.77
C THR A 76 7.39 9.07 -13.28
N ILE A 77 7.87 10.10 -13.97
CA ILE A 77 8.12 10.05 -15.42
C ILE A 77 9.07 8.91 -15.77
N ASP A 78 10.12 8.69 -14.99
CA ASP A 78 11.11 7.63 -15.24
C ASP A 78 10.49 6.24 -15.25
N GLU A 79 9.49 6.01 -14.40
CA GLU A 79 8.80 4.71 -14.31
C GLU A 79 8.05 4.35 -15.61
N TYR A 80 7.69 5.33 -16.44
CA TYR A 80 7.09 5.07 -17.76
C TYR A 80 8.11 4.59 -18.81
N PHE A 81 9.41 4.83 -18.60
CA PHE A 81 10.46 4.48 -19.56
C PHE A 81 11.19 3.18 -19.21
N TYR A 82 11.06 2.69 -17.98
CA TYR A 82 11.79 1.52 -17.48
C TYR A 82 10.88 0.39 -17.02
N GLU A 83 11.37 -0.85 -17.13
CA GLU A 83 10.70 -2.05 -16.62
C GLU A 83 10.82 -2.14 -15.10
N THR A 84 9.88 -1.54 -14.39
CA THR A 84 9.94 -1.50 -12.92
C THR A 84 8.75 -2.21 -12.27
N LYS A 85 8.95 -2.60 -11.00
CA LYS A 85 7.86 -3.06 -10.14
C LYS A 85 6.71 -2.04 -10.09
N LYS A 86 7.04 -0.77 -9.87
CA LYS A 86 6.03 0.28 -9.62
C LYS A 86 5.15 0.44 -10.84
N PHE A 87 5.74 0.54 -12.02
CA PHE A 87 5.01 0.65 -13.27
C PHE A 87 4.10 -0.56 -13.50
N CYS A 88 4.63 -1.78 -13.43
CA CYS A 88 3.82 -2.99 -13.62
C CYS A 88 2.65 -3.10 -12.63
N CYS A 89 2.88 -2.81 -11.35
CA CYS A 89 1.81 -2.85 -10.36
C CYS A 89 0.78 -1.72 -10.57
N PHE A 90 1.21 -0.53 -10.98
CA PHE A 90 0.32 0.56 -11.39
C PHE A 90 -0.60 0.13 -12.55
N ILE A 91 -0.06 -0.49 -13.59
CA ILE A 91 -0.83 -0.97 -14.75
C ILE A 91 -1.90 -1.96 -14.29
N TRP A 92 -1.53 -2.94 -13.47
CA TRP A 92 -2.47 -3.98 -13.01
C TRP A 92 -3.54 -3.44 -12.09
N ASP A 93 -3.19 -2.55 -11.15
CA ASP A 93 -4.16 -1.95 -10.24
C ASP A 93 -5.14 -1.04 -10.98
N ALA A 94 -4.63 -0.20 -11.91
CA ALA A 94 -5.47 0.66 -12.72
C ALA A 94 -6.42 -0.17 -13.59
N MET A 95 -5.90 -1.19 -14.29
CA MET A 95 -6.70 -2.09 -15.13
C MET A 95 -7.78 -2.82 -14.33
N ASN A 96 -7.45 -3.40 -13.17
CA ASN A 96 -8.42 -4.13 -12.35
C ASN A 96 -9.58 -3.21 -11.91
N CYS A 97 -9.27 -1.99 -11.46
CA CYS A 97 -10.27 -0.99 -11.09
C CYS A 97 -11.11 -0.57 -12.32
N GLU A 98 -10.47 -0.26 -13.44
CA GLU A 98 -11.12 0.16 -14.67
C GLU A 98 -12.05 -0.91 -15.22
N MET A 99 -11.66 -2.19 -15.17
CA MET A 99 -12.49 -3.32 -15.54
C MET A 99 -13.72 -3.44 -14.64
N ASP A 100 -13.56 -3.36 -13.31
CA ASP A 100 -14.67 -3.48 -12.36
C ASP A 100 -15.68 -2.33 -12.50
N VAL A 101 -15.20 -1.13 -12.80
CA VAL A 101 -16.07 0.02 -13.14
C VAL A 101 -16.74 -0.19 -14.49
N SER A 102 -15.99 -0.58 -15.52
CA SER A 102 -16.51 -0.75 -16.88
C SER A 102 -17.53 -1.87 -17.00
N LYS A 103 -17.37 -2.97 -16.27
CA LYS A 103 -18.32 -4.10 -16.23
C LYS A 103 -19.72 -3.68 -15.81
N GLN A 104 -19.85 -2.61 -15.02
CA GLN A 104 -21.16 -2.08 -14.61
C GLN A 104 -21.91 -1.41 -15.77
N CYS A 105 -21.19 -0.94 -16.80
CA CYS A 105 -21.78 -0.34 -17.99
C CYS A 105 -21.79 -1.29 -19.19
N ASN A 106 -20.64 -1.87 -19.54
CA ASN A 106 -20.50 -2.75 -20.68
C ASN A 106 -19.46 -3.84 -20.41
N HIS A 107 -19.92 -5.10 -20.39
CA HIS A 107 -19.07 -6.25 -20.11
C HIS A 107 -18.04 -6.51 -21.22
N ASN A 108 -18.43 -6.40 -22.49
CA ASN A 108 -17.53 -6.65 -23.62
C ASN A 108 -16.39 -5.65 -23.67
N TYR A 109 -16.67 -4.38 -23.40
CA TYR A 109 -15.65 -3.33 -23.30
C TYR A 109 -14.64 -3.62 -22.18
N ALA A 110 -15.11 -4.10 -21.03
CA ALA A 110 -14.22 -4.46 -19.94
C ALA A 110 -13.29 -5.64 -20.28
N ILE A 111 -13.78 -6.62 -21.04
CA ILE A 111 -12.95 -7.74 -21.56
C ILE A 111 -11.92 -7.21 -22.56
N GLU A 112 -12.34 -6.34 -23.48
CA GLU A 112 -11.43 -5.75 -24.47
C GLU A 112 -10.31 -4.95 -23.80
N LEU A 113 -10.64 -4.16 -22.77
CA LEU A 113 -9.67 -3.42 -21.98
C LEU A 113 -8.66 -4.34 -21.30
N GLU A 114 -9.12 -5.44 -20.70
CA GLU A 114 -8.27 -6.45 -20.08
C GLU A 114 -7.30 -7.07 -21.09
N LEU A 115 -7.83 -7.53 -22.23
CA LEU A 115 -7.04 -8.21 -23.26
C LEU A 115 -5.96 -7.31 -23.84
N ASN A 116 -6.31 -6.05 -24.19
CA ASN A 116 -5.34 -5.10 -24.71
C ASN A 116 -4.22 -4.79 -23.71
N THR A 117 -4.57 -4.64 -22.44
CA THR A 117 -3.58 -4.35 -21.40
C THR A 117 -2.67 -5.55 -21.15
N LYS A 118 -3.22 -6.77 -21.05
CA LYS A 118 -2.44 -8.00 -20.91
C LYS A 118 -1.54 -8.25 -22.11
N GLN A 119 -2.04 -8.08 -23.33
CA GLN A 119 -1.24 -8.23 -24.54
C GLN A 119 -0.05 -7.26 -24.58
N THR A 120 -0.23 -6.06 -24.03
CA THR A 120 0.83 -5.04 -24.02
C THR A 120 1.86 -5.29 -22.92
N TYR A 121 1.42 -5.66 -21.71
CA TYR A 121 2.26 -5.58 -20.52
C TYR A 121 2.57 -6.90 -19.85
N GLN A 122 1.83 -7.96 -20.15
CA GLN A 122 1.96 -9.22 -19.39
C GLN A 122 3.35 -9.81 -19.54
N THR A 123 3.86 -9.95 -20.76
CA THR A 123 5.20 -10.49 -21.02
C THR A 123 6.30 -9.67 -20.32
N LEU A 124 6.20 -8.34 -20.39
CA LEU A 124 7.14 -7.41 -19.77
C LEU A 124 7.17 -7.58 -18.25
N CYS A 125 6.01 -7.58 -17.63
CA CYS A 125 5.88 -7.65 -16.18
C CYS A 125 6.15 -9.06 -15.63
N ASP A 126 5.84 -10.10 -16.39
CA ASP A 126 6.18 -11.48 -16.04
C ASP A 126 7.70 -11.69 -16.05
N HIS A 127 8.43 -11.08 -17.00
CA HIS A 127 9.89 -11.17 -17.11
C HIS A 127 10.60 -10.68 -15.83
N ILE A 128 10.11 -9.60 -15.22
CA ILE A 128 10.65 -9.05 -13.96
C ILE A 128 9.98 -9.64 -12.70
N GLY A 129 9.06 -10.59 -12.86
CA GLY A 129 8.39 -11.28 -11.76
C GLY A 129 7.30 -10.48 -11.03
N TYR A 130 6.65 -9.56 -11.75
CA TYR A 130 5.52 -8.72 -11.31
C TYR A 130 4.29 -8.84 -12.23
N GLY A 131 4.03 -10.07 -12.70
CA GLY A 131 2.87 -10.42 -13.50
C GLY A 131 1.50 -10.08 -12.89
N HIS A 132 0.47 -10.11 -13.74
CA HIS A 132 -0.92 -9.88 -13.31
C HIS A 132 -1.35 -10.90 -12.24
N GLY A 133 -1.96 -10.44 -11.15
CA GLY A 133 -2.39 -11.27 -10.03
C GLY A 133 -1.28 -11.59 -9.01
N ASN A 134 -0.08 -11.06 -9.16
CA ASN A 134 0.99 -11.26 -8.19
C ASN A 134 0.75 -10.50 -6.87
N TRP A 135 0.81 -11.21 -5.74
CA TRP A 135 0.64 -10.64 -4.40
C TRP A 135 1.61 -9.50 -4.06
N LYS A 136 2.78 -9.44 -4.72
CA LYS A 136 3.75 -8.35 -4.52
C LYS A 136 3.19 -6.97 -4.89
N CYS A 137 2.23 -6.92 -5.81
CA CYS A 137 1.52 -5.70 -6.20
C CYS A 137 0.38 -5.35 -5.23
N TRP A 138 0.14 -6.13 -4.18
CA TRP A 138 -0.80 -5.71 -3.14
C TRP A 138 -0.13 -4.78 -2.10
N TRP A 139 1.19 -4.84 -2.00
CA TRP A 139 1.98 -4.12 -1.00
C TRP A 139 2.48 -2.77 -1.52
N THR A 140 1.65 -1.75 -1.37
CA THR A 140 2.03 -0.34 -1.54
C THR A 140 2.71 0.19 -0.27
N GLU A 141 3.53 1.24 -0.40
CA GLU A 141 4.24 1.84 0.74
C GLU A 141 3.29 2.25 1.88
N ASN A 142 2.17 2.88 1.54
CA ASN A 142 1.15 3.28 2.52
C ASN A 142 0.54 2.08 3.24
N ARG A 143 0.21 1.00 2.52
CA ARG A 143 -0.34 -0.22 3.13
C ARG A 143 0.67 -0.89 4.04
N ILE A 144 1.95 -0.92 3.66
CA ILE A 144 3.02 -1.47 4.50
C ILE A 144 3.08 -0.69 5.82
N ILE A 145 3.10 0.65 5.77
CA ILE A 145 3.18 1.50 6.98
C ILE A 145 1.99 1.25 7.90
N ILE A 146 0.76 1.19 7.35
CA ILE A 146 -0.45 0.95 8.15
C ILE A 146 -0.40 -0.44 8.81
N VAL A 147 -0.11 -1.49 8.03
CA VAL A 147 -0.07 -2.86 8.55
C VAL A 147 1.05 -3.01 9.58
N SER A 148 2.24 -2.45 9.34
CA SER A 148 3.33 -2.50 10.30
C SER A 148 2.98 -1.79 11.61
N SER A 149 2.23 -0.68 11.54
CA SER A 149 1.81 0.07 12.72
C SER A 149 0.81 -0.72 13.56
N VAL A 150 -0.18 -1.35 12.92
CA VAL A 150 -1.20 -2.18 13.59
C VAL A 150 -0.57 -3.42 14.22
N VAL A 151 0.25 -4.16 13.46
CA VAL A 151 0.91 -5.37 13.95
C VAL A 151 1.90 -5.03 15.07
N GLY A 152 2.67 -3.95 14.91
CA GLY A 152 3.59 -3.46 15.93
C GLY A 152 2.86 -3.12 17.23
N GLY A 153 1.76 -2.36 17.15
CA GLY A 153 0.94 -2.01 18.32
C GLY A 153 0.37 -3.24 19.03
N ALA A 154 -0.14 -4.23 18.29
CA ALA A 154 -0.67 -5.46 18.87
C ALA A 154 0.41 -6.27 19.61
N LEU A 155 1.62 -6.37 19.05
CA LEU A 155 2.73 -7.06 19.69
C LEU A 155 3.16 -6.36 20.99
N VAL A 156 3.22 -5.03 21.00
CA VAL A 156 3.53 -4.25 22.21
C VAL A 156 2.49 -4.53 23.31
N LEU A 157 1.19 -4.49 22.99
CA LEU A 157 0.14 -4.80 23.96
C LEU A 157 0.24 -6.23 24.51
N LEU A 158 0.51 -7.22 23.66
CA LEU A 158 0.73 -8.60 24.08
C LEU A 158 1.93 -8.73 25.02
N THR A 159 3.05 -8.06 24.72
CA THR A 159 4.21 -8.09 25.61
C THR A 159 3.93 -7.50 26.98
N ILE A 160 3.20 -6.37 27.06
CA ILE A 160 2.78 -5.74 28.32
C ILE A 160 1.89 -6.70 29.12
N PHE A 161 0.93 -7.35 28.45
CA PHE A 161 0.05 -8.32 29.08
C PHE A 161 0.81 -9.52 29.65
N CYS A 162 1.75 -10.09 28.88
CA CYS A 162 2.59 -11.20 29.34
C CYS A 162 3.47 -10.82 30.53
N ILE A 163 4.06 -9.63 30.52
CA ILE A 163 4.88 -9.13 31.64
C ILE A 163 4.01 -8.91 32.89
N GLY A 164 2.85 -8.26 32.75
CA GLY A 164 1.92 -8.01 33.85
C GLY A 164 1.43 -9.32 34.49
N PHE A 165 1.03 -10.29 33.69
CA PHE A 165 0.61 -11.60 34.18
C PHE A 165 1.75 -12.38 34.87
N GLY A 166 2.97 -12.29 34.31
CA GLY A 166 4.16 -12.89 34.92
C GLY A 166 4.48 -12.30 36.29
N LEU A 167 4.41 -10.97 36.43
CA LEU A 167 4.62 -10.28 37.70
C LEU A 167 3.53 -10.61 38.73
N TYR A 168 2.26 -10.65 38.30
CA TYR A 168 1.14 -11.04 39.17
C TYR A 168 1.34 -12.43 39.77
N LYS A 169 1.67 -13.42 38.93
CA LYS A 169 1.92 -14.80 39.39
C LYS A 169 3.12 -14.89 40.32
N TYR A 170 4.18 -14.12 40.05
CA TYR A 170 5.38 -14.08 40.90
C TYR A 170 5.06 -13.56 42.31
N VAL A 171 4.31 -12.46 42.42
CA VAL A 171 3.90 -11.89 43.72
C VAL A 171 3.01 -12.86 44.50
N GLN A 172 2.05 -13.50 43.83
CA GLN A 172 1.17 -14.49 44.48
C GLN A 172 1.94 -15.69 45.03
N SER A 173 2.96 -16.18 44.31
CA SER A 173 3.81 -17.29 44.77
C SER A 173 4.66 -16.92 45.99
N ASN A 174 5.19 -15.71 46.07
CA ASN A 174 6.00 -15.27 47.22
C ASN A 174 5.13 -15.09 48.49
N ASN A 175 3.89 -14.63 48.35
CA ASN A 175 2.98 -14.45 49.50
C ASN A 175 2.55 -15.77 50.16
N GLN A 176 2.63 -16.92 49.45
CA GLN A 176 2.33 -18.23 50.04
C GLN A 176 3.50 -18.85 50.82
N VAL A 177 4.73 -18.34 50.67
CA VAL A 177 5.92 -18.86 51.36
C VAL A 177 6.15 -18.18 52.73
N ILE A 178 5.44 -17.09 53.03
CA ILE A 178 5.57 -16.31 54.28
C ILE A 178 4.47 -16.67 55.30
N LYS A 179 3.60 -17.65 55.02
CA LYS A 179 2.60 -18.19 55.94
C LYS A 179 3.02 -19.56 56.45
#